data_AF-A0A8I6X4T6-F1
#
_entry.id   AF-A0A8I6X4T6-F1
#
_cell.length_a   1.000
_cell.length_b   1.000
_cell.length_c   1.000
_cell.angle_alpha   90.00
_cell.angle_beta   90.00
_cell.angle_gamma   90.00
#
_symmetry.space_group_name_H-M   'P 1'
#
loop_
_entity.id
_entity.type
_entity.pdbx_description
1 polymer ?
#
loop_
_entity_poly.entity_id
_entity_poly.type
_entity_poly.pdbx_seq_one_letter_code
_entity_poly.pdbx_strand_id
1 'polypeptide(L)'
;MGTFTGPSTLAEVSASSAHCAHHGRRLPGRLRRLAHSQEARRLAAVEARRKEMRAVVQRVLSASVEVEGKVVSAIGPGLLVLVGVHEADTSSDADYICRKVLNMRLFTNEKTGKAWDQSVMQRNFEILLVSQFTLYGILKGNKPDFHVAMPPAKAKPFYASLVEKFQKSYKADSVKDGIFGAMMKVSLVNDGPVTMQVDSPSLQGSGQSSNGDAGLVKDGEAAVPSETR
;
A
#
# COMPACT_ATOMS: atom_id res chain seq x y z
N MET A 1 6.01 56.75 -29.98
CA MET A 1 5.49 56.97 -31.35
C MET A 1 5.22 55.60 -31.95
N GLY A 2 4.03 55.14 -32.34
CA GLY A 2 2.62 55.52 -32.16
C GLY A 2 1.83 54.19 -32.04
N THR A 3 0.78 54.03 -31.23
CA THR A 3 -0.64 54.44 -31.37
C THR A 3 -1.35 54.01 -32.66
N PHE A 4 -2.27 53.03 -32.54
CA PHE A 4 -3.58 52.90 -33.25
C PHE A 4 -4.33 51.67 -32.65
N THR A 5 -5.28 51.80 -31.71
CA THR A 5 -6.75 52.02 -31.79
C THR A 5 -7.58 50.92 -32.47
N GLY A 6 -8.58 50.39 -31.73
CA GLY A 6 -9.50 49.26 -32.03
C GLY A 6 -10.54 49.48 -33.14
N PRO A 7 -11.66 48.70 -33.21
CA PRO A 7 -12.72 48.59 -32.17
C PRO A 7 -13.15 47.13 -31.85
N SER A 8 -13.64 46.77 -30.66
CA SER A 8 -15.00 46.92 -30.08
C SER A 8 -16.14 46.26 -30.87
N THR A 9 -16.64 45.11 -30.39
CA THR A 9 -18.09 44.77 -30.42
C THR A 9 -18.39 43.65 -29.41
N LEU A 10 -19.04 44.04 -28.33
CA LEU A 10 -19.87 43.21 -27.47
C LEU A 10 -21.14 42.82 -28.23
N ALA A 11 -21.56 41.56 -28.14
CA ALA A 11 -22.91 41.15 -28.49
C ALA A 11 -23.56 40.53 -27.24
N GLU A 12 -24.33 41.36 -26.54
CA GLU A 12 -25.45 40.92 -25.73
C GLU A 12 -26.50 40.26 -26.63
N VAL A 13 -27.02 39.10 -26.22
CA VAL A 13 -28.33 38.65 -26.68
C VAL A 13 -29.20 38.42 -25.45
N SER A 14 -30.18 39.31 -25.38
CA SER A 14 -31.27 39.46 -24.44
C SER A 14 -32.12 38.19 -24.25
N ALA A 15 -32.63 38.05 -23.03
CA ALA A 15 -33.69 37.13 -22.66
C ALA A 15 -35.02 37.54 -23.32
N SER A 16 -35.70 36.58 -23.96
CA SER A 16 -37.12 36.69 -24.29
C SER A 16 -37.86 35.48 -23.74
N SER A 17 -38.77 35.76 -22.82
CA SER A 17 -39.74 34.84 -22.23
C SER A 17 -40.76 34.38 -23.28
N ALA A 18 -40.93 33.07 -23.41
CA ALA A 18 -42.14 32.49 -23.97
C ALA A 18 -42.63 31.36 -23.06
N HIS A 19 -43.75 31.62 -22.40
CA HIS A 19 -44.57 30.63 -21.72
C HIS A 19 -45.03 29.56 -22.71
N CYS A 20 -44.80 28.28 -22.41
CA CYS A 20 -45.68 27.22 -22.89
C CYS A 20 -45.68 26.01 -21.94
N ALA A 21 -46.80 25.88 -21.24
CA ALA A 21 -47.46 24.69 -20.71
C ALA A 21 -46.67 23.44 -20.30
N HIS A 22 -46.88 23.06 -19.03
CA HIS A 22 -47.00 21.70 -18.51
C HIS A 22 -47.01 20.57 -19.57
N HIS A 23 -45.94 19.77 -19.58
CA HIS A 23 -46.04 18.32 -19.68
C HIS A 23 -44.83 17.67 -19.05
N GLY A 24 -45.09 16.78 -18.08
CA GLY A 24 -44.04 16.07 -17.37
C GLY A 24 -43.22 15.18 -18.29
N ARG A 25 -41.90 15.33 -18.21
CA ARG A 25 -40.99 14.19 -18.24
C ARG A 25 -40.00 14.37 -17.10
N ARG A 26 -40.30 13.74 -15.96
CA ARG A 26 -39.26 13.34 -15.02
C ARG A 26 -38.19 12.63 -15.85
N LEU A 27 -36.94 13.09 -15.76
CA LEU A 27 -35.80 12.35 -16.28
C LEU A 27 -35.96 10.88 -15.84
N PRO A 28 -35.96 9.91 -16.77
CA PRO A 28 -36.24 8.53 -16.41
C PRO A 28 -35.23 8.08 -15.36
N GLY A 29 -35.75 7.58 -14.22
CA GLY A 29 -34.97 7.13 -13.06
C GLY A 29 -34.03 5.95 -13.30
N ARG A 30 -33.78 5.58 -14.57
CA ARG A 30 -32.72 4.67 -15.01
C ARG A 30 -31.35 5.37 -15.11
N LEU A 31 -31.30 6.68 -15.31
CA LEU A 31 -30.04 7.44 -15.41
C LEU A 31 -29.44 7.84 -14.05
N ARG A 32 -30.16 7.65 -12.94
CA ARG A 32 -29.64 7.85 -11.58
C ARG A 32 -29.11 6.57 -10.91
N ARG A 33 -29.24 5.40 -11.55
CA ARG A 33 -28.96 4.09 -10.94
C ARG A 33 -27.76 3.33 -11.52
N LEU A 34 -26.88 4.02 -12.27
CA LEU A 34 -25.62 3.45 -12.75
C LEU A 34 -24.37 4.02 -12.07
N ALA A 35 -24.53 4.93 -11.10
CA ALA A 35 -23.44 5.38 -10.21
C ALA A 35 -23.01 4.31 -9.18
N HIS A 36 -23.63 3.12 -9.22
CA HIS A 36 -23.26 1.94 -8.45
C HIS A 36 -22.94 0.73 -9.35
N SER A 37 -22.45 0.97 -10.57
CA SER A 37 -21.99 -0.11 -11.42
C SER A 37 -20.77 -0.80 -10.80
N GLN A 38 -20.69 -2.13 -10.95
CA GLN A 38 -19.51 -2.91 -10.57
C GLN A 38 -18.23 -2.38 -11.23
N GLU A 39 -18.37 -1.77 -12.41
CA GLU A 39 -17.29 -1.13 -13.15
C GLU A 39 -16.78 0.15 -12.47
N ALA A 40 -17.65 1.03 -11.98
CA ALA A 40 -17.24 2.19 -11.19
C ALA A 40 -16.53 1.78 -9.88
N ARG A 41 -17.03 0.73 -9.22
CA ARG A 41 -16.37 0.16 -8.02
C ARG A 41 -15.01 -0.47 -8.36
N ARG A 42 -14.89 -1.15 -9.50
CA ARG A 42 -13.64 -1.74 -9.97
C ARG A 42 -12.62 -0.66 -10.33
N LEU A 43 -13.03 0.39 -11.03
CA LEU A 43 -12.17 1.53 -11.35
C LEU A 43 -11.73 2.25 -10.08
N ALA A 44 -12.65 2.52 -9.14
CA ALA A 44 -12.33 3.11 -7.85
C ALA A 44 -11.38 2.23 -7.03
N ALA A 45 -11.53 0.90 -7.05
CA ALA A 45 -10.62 -0.03 -6.37
C ALA A 45 -9.23 -0.08 -7.03
N VAL A 46 -9.16 -0.02 -8.36
CA VAL A 46 -7.90 0.09 -9.10
C VAL A 46 -7.20 1.42 -8.81
N GLU A 47 -7.97 2.49 -8.67
CA GLU A 47 -7.47 3.83 -8.34
C GLU A 47 -7.08 3.97 -6.87
N ALA A 48 -7.78 3.29 -5.96
CA ALA A 48 -7.42 3.21 -4.55
C ALA A 48 -6.10 2.44 -4.35
N ARG A 49 -5.91 1.32 -5.06
CA ARG A 49 -4.62 0.59 -5.10
C ARG A 49 -3.45 1.40 -5.64
N ARG A 50 -3.71 2.54 -6.31
CA ARG A 50 -2.64 3.45 -6.74
C ARG A 50 -2.08 4.29 -5.60
N LYS A 51 -2.78 4.42 -4.47
CA LYS A 51 -2.43 5.32 -3.35
C LYS A 51 -1.82 4.62 -2.14
N GLU A 52 -1.27 3.44 -2.32
CA GLU A 52 -0.81 2.59 -1.21
C GLU A 52 0.70 2.50 -1.23
N MET A 53 1.34 2.53 -0.05
CA MET A 53 2.75 2.22 0.10
C MET A 53 3.01 0.80 -0.37
N ARG A 54 4.03 0.60 -1.20
CA ARG A 54 4.32 -0.70 -1.79
C ARG A 54 5.65 -1.26 -1.32
N ALA A 55 5.70 -2.55 -1.09
CA ALA A 55 6.93 -3.29 -0.84
C ALA A 55 6.99 -4.55 -1.69
N VAL A 56 8.15 -4.80 -2.29
CA VAL A 56 8.51 -6.12 -2.84
C VAL A 56 9.49 -6.74 -1.86
N VAL A 57 9.06 -7.82 -1.21
CA VAL A 57 9.80 -8.55 -0.18
C VAL A 57 10.35 -9.83 -0.80
N GLN A 58 11.65 -10.03 -0.73
CA GLN A 58 12.33 -11.18 -1.30
C GLN A 58 13.09 -11.92 -0.21
N ARG A 59 12.89 -13.23 -0.12
CA ARG A 59 13.66 -14.08 0.80
C ARG A 59 15.03 -14.34 0.19
N VAL A 60 16.09 -14.08 0.94
CA VAL A 60 17.46 -14.16 0.44
C VAL A 60 18.36 -14.98 1.36
N LEU A 61 19.33 -15.68 0.75
CA LEU A 61 20.49 -16.24 1.47
C LEU A 61 21.51 -15.15 1.81
N SER A 62 21.59 -14.13 0.96
CA SER A 62 22.42 -12.94 1.15
C SER A 62 21.97 -11.83 0.20
N ALA A 63 22.14 -10.57 0.60
CA ALA A 63 21.97 -9.42 -0.28
C ALA A 63 22.93 -8.28 0.09
N SER A 64 23.28 -7.44 -0.88
CA SER A 64 24.16 -6.30 -0.67
C SER A 64 23.84 -5.13 -1.58
N VAL A 65 24.28 -3.96 -1.15
CA VAL A 65 24.21 -2.70 -1.90
C VAL A 65 25.62 -2.19 -2.13
N GLU A 66 25.92 -1.89 -3.39
CA GLU A 66 27.15 -1.24 -3.82
C GLU A 66 26.85 0.17 -4.38
N VAL A 67 27.66 1.14 -3.99
CA VAL A 67 27.68 2.49 -4.56
C VAL A 67 29.11 2.80 -4.98
N GLU A 68 29.30 3.25 -6.22
CA GLU A 68 30.63 3.60 -6.77
C GLU A 68 31.71 2.50 -6.58
N GLY A 69 31.34 1.23 -6.77
CA GLY A 69 32.28 0.11 -6.63
C GLY A 69 32.52 -0.35 -5.19
N LYS A 70 31.88 0.26 -4.19
CA LYS A 70 32.07 -0.07 -2.77
C LYS A 70 30.79 -0.62 -2.16
N VAL A 71 30.91 -1.75 -1.47
CA VAL A 71 29.79 -2.31 -0.69
C VAL A 71 29.54 -1.40 0.51
N VAL A 72 28.37 -0.77 0.52
CA VAL A 72 27.94 0.14 1.60
C VAL A 72 27.07 -0.56 2.63
N SER A 73 26.48 -1.69 2.26
CA SER A 73 25.54 -2.43 3.10
C SER A 73 25.44 -3.88 2.63
N ALA A 74 25.34 -4.82 3.57
CA ALA A 74 25.19 -6.24 3.26
C ALA A 74 24.46 -6.96 4.40
N ILE A 75 23.75 -8.01 4.03
CA ILE A 75 23.08 -8.95 4.94
C ILE A 75 23.36 -10.39 4.52
N GLY A 76 23.37 -11.28 5.50
CA GLY A 76 23.28 -12.73 5.32
C GLY A 76 21.83 -13.18 5.10
N PRO A 77 21.44 -14.35 5.64
CA PRO A 77 20.08 -14.88 5.48
C PRO A 77 19.04 -13.90 6.02
N GLY A 78 17.98 -13.67 5.24
CA GLY A 78 17.02 -12.64 5.60
C GLY A 78 16.08 -12.21 4.49
N LEU A 79 15.71 -10.93 4.52
CA LEU A 79 14.81 -10.30 3.57
C LEU A 79 15.45 -9.09 2.89
N LEU A 80 15.47 -9.07 1.56
CA LEU A 80 15.64 -7.83 0.79
C LEU A 80 14.25 -7.22 0.56
N VAL A 81 14.09 -5.94 0.87
CA VAL A 81 12.80 -5.24 0.74
C VAL A 81 12.99 -3.98 -0.09
N LEU A 82 12.42 -3.99 -1.29
CA LEU A 82 12.29 -2.81 -2.12
C LEU A 82 11.04 -2.04 -1.70
N VAL A 83 11.18 -0.80 -1.24
CA VAL A 83 10.06 0.00 -0.71
C VAL A 83 9.79 1.22 -1.58
N GLY A 84 8.57 1.31 -2.09
CA GLY A 84 8.05 2.48 -2.79
C GLY A 84 7.15 3.29 -1.86
N VAL A 85 7.42 4.58 -1.75
CA VAL A 85 6.56 5.54 -1.03
C VAL A 85 5.70 6.35 -2.02
N HIS A 86 4.39 6.30 -1.88
CA HIS A 86 3.41 7.05 -2.65
C HIS A 86 3.27 8.48 -2.10
N GLU A 87 2.91 9.47 -2.93
CA GLU A 87 2.82 10.88 -2.51
C GLU A 87 1.84 11.15 -1.35
N ALA A 88 0.84 10.29 -1.20
CA ALA A 88 -0.20 10.36 -0.17
C ALA A 88 0.06 9.47 1.06
N ASP A 89 1.20 8.77 1.09
CA ASP A 89 1.53 7.88 2.21
C ASP A 89 1.70 8.65 3.52
N THR A 90 1.28 8.00 4.60
CA THR A 90 1.31 8.52 5.96
C THR A 90 2.12 7.61 6.87
N SER A 91 2.36 8.05 8.12
CA SER A 91 3.03 7.19 9.12
C SER A 91 2.30 5.86 9.33
N SER A 92 0.97 5.80 9.24
CA SER A 92 0.24 4.54 9.42
C SER A 92 0.52 3.52 8.33
N ASP A 93 0.82 3.97 7.10
CA ASP A 93 1.22 3.10 5.99
C ASP A 93 2.60 2.49 6.28
N ALA A 94 3.54 3.31 6.74
CA ALA A 94 4.86 2.86 7.19
C ALA A 94 4.76 1.85 8.34
N ASP A 95 3.91 2.12 9.33
CA ASP A 95 3.66 1.21 10.46
C ASP A 95 3.05 -0.12 10.00
N TYR A 96 2.18 -0.08 9.00
CA TYR A 96 1.60 -1.28 8.40
C TYR A 96 2.65 -2.14 7.69
N ILE A 97 3.44 -1.53 6.80
CA ILE A 97 4.49 -2.24 6.06
C ILE A 97 5.53 -2.82 7.02
N CYS A 98 6.01 -2.03 7.99
CA CYS A 98 6.94 -2.50 9.01
C CYS A 98 6.43 -3.76 9.72
N ARG A 99 5.22 -3.68 10.28
CA ARG A 99 4.61 -4.82 10.97
C ARG A 99 4.43 -6.03 10.07
N LYS A 100 3.96 -5.84 8.83
CA LYS A 100 3.72 -6.94 7.89
C LYS A 100 5.01 -7.64 7.49
N VAL A 101 6.06 -6.89 7.13
CA VAL A 101 7.35 -7.45 6.74
C VAL A 101 7.97 -8.25 7.90
N LEU A 102 8.02 -7.65 9.09
CA LEU A 102 8.64 -8.27 10.27
C LEU A 102 7.95 -9.57 10.73
N ASN A 103 6.63 -9.68 10.54
CA ASN A 103 5.84 -10.81 11.01
C ASN A 103 5.48 -11.81 9.91
N MET A 104 5.87 -11.57 8.65
CA MET A 104 5.54 -12.47 7.55
C MET A 104 6.25 -13.81 7.73
N ARG A 105 5.50 -14.91 7.70
CA ARG A 105 6.00 -16.26 7.97
C ARG A 105 6.53 -16.88 6.68
N LEU A 106 7.75 -16.49 6.31
CA LEU A 106 8.38 -16.88 5.03
C LEU A 106 9.42 -17.99 5.17
N PHE A 107 9.75 -18.39 6.39
CA PHE A 107 10.82 -19.35 6.66
C PHE A 107 10.26 -20.66 7.21
N THR A 108 10.94 -21.75 6.88
CA THR A 108 10.64 -23.07 7.43
C THR A 108 11.05 -23.12 8.89
N ASN A 109 10.23 -23.77 9.70
CA ASN A 109 10.58 -24.12 11.06
C ASN A 109 11.56 -25.30 11.05
N GLU A 110 12.81 -25.08 11.46
CA GLU A 110 13.84 -26.12 11.46
C GLU A 110 13.53 -27.28 12.41
N LYS A 111 12.80 -27.03 13.49
CA LYS A 111 12.49 -28.07 14.48
C LYS A 111 11.37 -28.98 13.99
N THR A 112 10.36 -28.42 13.34
CA THR A 112 9.15 -29.17 12.93
C THR A 112 9.12 -29.51 11.45
N GLY A 113 10.02 -28.93 10.64
CA GLY A 113 10.01 -29.03 9.18
C GLY A 113 8.85 -28.27 8.51
N LYS A 114 7.99 -27.59 9.28
CA LYS A 114 6.80 -26.92 8.73
C LYS A 114 7.18 -25.68 7.91
N ALA A 115 6.82 -25.68 6.64
CA ALA A 115 6.98 -24.53 5.74
C ALA A 115 6.03 -23.37 6.14
N TRP A 116 6.40 -22.14 5.76
CA TRP A 116 5.60 -20.92 5.99
C TRP A 116 5.24 -20.66 7.46
N ASP A 117 6.21 -20.87 8.34
CA ASP A 117 5.93 -20.98 9.78
C ASP A 117 6.69 -19.94 10.63
N GLN A 118 7.86 -19.50 10.19
CA GLN A 118 8.69 -18.58 10.96
C GLN A 118 8.87 -17.25 10.22
N SER A 119 8.84 -16.14 10.96
CA SER A 119 9.18 -14.82 10.43
C SER A 119 10.67 -14.52 10.51
N VAL A 120 11.10 -13.45 9.85
CA VAL A 120 12.50 -12.97 9.91
C VAL A 120 12.95 -12.74 11.37
N MET A 121 12.04 -12.21 12.21
CA MET A 121 12.31 -11.98 13.62
C MET A 121 12.54 -13.28 14.38
N GLN A 122 11.67 -14.28 14.17
CA GLN A 122 11.76 -15.56 14.87
C GLN A 122 13.00 -16.35 14.47
N ARG A 123 13.47 -16.16 13.23
CA ARG A 123 14.72 -16.73 12.71
C ARG A 123 15.98 -15.98 13.15
N ASN A 124 15.83 -14.82 13.78
CA ASN A 124 16.93 -13.91 14.08
C ASN A 124 17.75 -13.54 12.82
N PHE A 125 17.06 -13.30 11.71
CA PHE A 125 17.64 -13.01 10.40
C PHE A 125 17.65 -11.51 10.11
N GLU A 126 18.32 -11.11 9.03
CA GLU A 126 18.55 -9.70 8.73
C GLU A 126 17.56 -9.15 7.69
N ILE A 127 17.50 -7.82 7.60
CA ILE A 127 16.65 -7.11 6.66
C ILE A 127 17.48 -6.03 5.97
N LEU A 128 17.40 -5.97 4.64
CA LEU A 128 17.99 -4.92 3.84
C LEU A 128 16.87 -4.12 3.16
N LEU A 129 16.68 -2.88 3.60
CA LEU A 129 15.71 -1.94 3.04
C LEU A 129 16.35 -1.13 1.91
N VAL A 130 15.69 -1.05 0.75
CA VAL A 130 16.13 -0.23 -0.38
C VAL A 130 14.96 0.60 -0.90
N SER A 131 15.12 1.91 -0.98
CA SER A 131 14.13 2.81 -1.57
C SER A 131 13.97 2.55 -3.07
N GLN A 132 12.75 2.30 -3.54
CA GLN A 132 12.43 1.91 -4.91
C GLN A 132 11.18 2.62 -5.44
N PHE A 133 11.31 3.88 -5.86
CA PHE A 133 10.17 4.67 -6.39
C PHE A 133 9.57 4.08 -7.67
N THR A 134 10.33 3.27 -8.42
CA THR A 134 9.87 2.67 -9.68
C THR A 134 8.78 1.62 -9.48
N LEU A 135 8.49 1.19 -8.26
CA LEU A 135 7.31 0.37 -7.95
C LEU A 135 5.98 1.08 -8.31
N TYR A 136 6.02 2.38 -8.55
CA TYR A 136 4.90 3.17 -9.07
C TYR A 136 4.98 3.44 -10.58
N GLY A 137 5.81 2.70 -11.33
CA GLY A 137 5.89 2.83 -12.77
C GLY A 137 4.56 2.53 -13.45
N ILE A 138 3.95 3.54 -14.04
CA ILE A 138 2.77 3.43 -14.90
C ILE A 138 3.26 3.53 -16.35
N LEU A 139 2.99 2.51 -17.16
CA LEU A 139 3.41 2.52 -18.56
C LEU A 139 2.41 3.29 -19.43
N LYS A 140 2.87 4.37 -20.06
CA LYS A 140 2.18 5.05 -21.16
C LYS A 140 2.85 4.61 -22.47
N GLY A 141 2.25 3.61 -23.13
CA GLY A 141 2.97 2.82 -24.13
C GLY A 141 4.09 2.01 -23.45
N ASN A 142 5.34 2.18 -23.89
CA ASN A 142 6.51 1.54 -23.27
C ASN A 142 7.30 2.47 -22.33
N LYS A 143 6.90 3.74 -22.21
CA LYS A 143 7.58 4.71 -21.34
C LYS A 143 6.99 4.64 -19.93
N PRO A 144 7.82 4.43 -18.89
CA PRO A 144 7.35 4.50 -17.52
C PRO A 144 7.15 5.96 -17.07
N ASP A 145 6.08 6.16 -16.31
CA ASP A 145 5.69 7.40 -15.66
C ASP A 145 5.57 7.14 -14.15
N PHE A 146 6.14 8.01 -13.32
CA PHE A 146 6.24 7.83 -11.88
C PHE A 146 5.57 8.96 -11.09
N HIS A 147 4.63 9.71 -11.72
CA HIS A 147 4.03 10.91 -11.12
C HIS A 147 3.36 10.71 -9.76
N VAL A 148 2.96 9.48 -9.41
CA VAL A 148 2.31 9.16 -8.13
C VAL A 148 3.30 8.83 -7.00
N ALA A 149 4.59 8.65 -7.32
CA ALA A 149 5.61 8.43 -6.31
C ALA A 149 5.86 9.71 -5.50
N MET A 150 6.16 9.56 -4.21
CA MET A 150 6.49 10.71 -3.36
C MET A 150 7.73 11.44 -3.90
N PRO A 151 7.70 12.78 -4.06
CA PRO A 151 8.84 13.54 -4.53
C PRO A 151 10.08 13.38 -3.63
N PRO A 152 11.32 13.38 -4.16
CA PRO A 152 12.54 13.08 -3.40
C PRO A 152 12.73 13.89 -2.11
N ALA A 153 12.36 15.18 -2.13
CA ALA A 153 12.49 16.06 -0.97
C ALA A 153 11.62 15.62 0.22
N LYS A 154 10.43 15.05 -0.05
CA LYS A 154 9.54 14.47 0.98
C LYS A 154 9.88 13.00 1.26
N ALA A 155 10.25 12.25 0.22
CA ALA A 155 10.53 10.83 0.32
C ALA A 155 11.78 10.52 1.15
N LYS A 156 12.83 11.35 1.09
CA LYS A 156 14.05 11.13 1.87
C LYS A 156 13.80 11.10 3.39
N PRO A 157 13.22 12.14 4.02
CA PRO A 157 12.92 12.10 5.46
C PRO A 157 11.85 11.05 5.80
N PHE A 158 10.87 10.83 4.92
CA PHE A 158 9.87 9.79 5.14
C PHE A 158 10.50 8.40 5.19
N TYR A 159 11.34 8.06 4.21
CA TYR A 159 12.04 6.77 4.15
C TYR A 159 12.98 6.58 5.34
N ALA A 160 13.70 7.61 5.76
CA ALA A 160 14.52 7.53 6.98
C ALA A 160 13.67 7.18 8.21
N SER A 161 12.49 7.81 8.36
CA SER A 161 11.56 7.48 9.45
C SER A 161 11.03 6.04 9.38
N LEU A 162 10.88 5.47 8.17
CA LEU A 162 10.52 4.07 7.98
C LEU A 162 11.65 3.15 8.46
N VAL A 163 12.90 3.41 8.07
CA VAL A 163 14.06 2.62 8.52
C VAL A 163 14.15 2.62 10.05
N GLU A 164 13.99 3.78 10.69
CA GLU A 164 13.96 3.87 12.16
C GLU A 164 12.84 3.04 12.79
N LYS A 165 11.65 3.00 12.18
CA LYS A 165 10.52 2.18 12.66
C LYS A 165 10.87 0.69 12.66
N PHE A 166 11.55 0.21 11.61
CA PHE A 166 12.04 -1.17 11.55
C PHE A 166 13.08 -1.45 12.64
N GLN A 167 14.07 -0.55 12.79
CA GLN A 167 15.12 -0.68 13.81
C GLN A 167 14.55 -0.71 15.23
N LYS A 168 13.56 0.14 15.53
CA LYS A 168 12.86 0.19 16.84
C LYS A 168 11.98 -1.03 17.09
N SER A 169 11.39 -1.60 16.04
CA SER A 169 10.44 -2.72 16.15
C SER A 169 11.09 -4.09 16.11
N TYR A 170 12.40 -4.17 15.83
CA TYR A 170 13.13 -5.43 15.75
C TYR A 170 14.48 -5.41 16.48
N LYS A 171 15.59 -5.28 15.74
CA LYS A 171 16.96 -5.14 16.26
C LYS A 171 17.67 -4.17 15.34
N ALA A 172 18.19 -3.08 15.89
CA ALA A 172 18.84 -2.04 15.09
C ALA A 172 19.95 -2.62 14.20
N ASP A 173 20.78 -3.51 14.74
CA ASP A 173 21.90 -4.09 14.01
C ASP A 173 21.48 -5.05 12.89
N SER A 174 20.28 -5.65 12.97
CA SER A 174 19.75 -6.58 11.97
C SER A 174 19.00 -5.88 10.83
N VAL A 175 18.80 -4.56 10.93
CA VAL A 175 18.13 -3.75 9.89
C VAL A 175 19.17 -2.86 9.22
N LYS A 176 19.44 -3.18 7.96
CA LYS A 176 20.35 -2.44 7.09
C LYS A 176 19.56 -1.67 6.05
N ASP A 177 20.16 -0.60 5.52
CA ASP A 177 19.60 0.19 4.44
C ASP A 177 20.62 0.40 3.30
N GLY A 178 20.12 0.80 2.13
CA GLY A 178 20.92 1.39 1.06
C GLY A 178 21.10 2.90 1.24
N ILE A 179 21.73 3.55 0.26
CA ILE A 179 21.89 5.01 0.26
C ILE A 179 20.76 5.64 -0.56
N PHE A 180 19.83 6.32 0.11
CA PHE A 180 18.69 6.96 -0.56
C PHE A 180 19.15 7.92 -1.67
N GLY A 181 18.59 7.75 -2.86
CA GLY A 181 18.85 8.60 -4.03
C GLY A 181 20.18 8.36 -4.74
N ALA A 182 21.02 7.45 -4.23
CA ALA A 182 22.23 7.04 -4.94
C ALA A 182 21.92 6.03 -6.05
N MET A 183 22.76 6.02 -7.09
CA MET A 183 22.76 4.92 -8.06
C MET A 183 23.41 3.69 -7.42
N MET A 184 22.57 2.74 -7.04
CA MET A 184 22.95 1.53 -6.33
C MET A 184 23.00 0.33 -7.28
N LYS A 185 23.97 -0.56 -7.09
CA LYS A 185 23.86 -1.94 -7.56
C LYS A 185 23.41 -2.80 -6.39
N VAL A 186 22.28 -3.47 -6.55
CA VAL A 186 21.75 -4.39 -5.54
C VAL A 186 22.02 -5.81 -6.01
N SER A 187 22.81 -6.55 -5.23
CA SER A 187 23.04 -7.98 -5.46
C SER A 187 22.24 -8.79 -4.48
N LEU A 188 21.66 -9.90 -4.93
CA LEU A 188 20.95 -10.83 -4.06
C LEU A 188 21.10 -12.27 -4.54
N VAL A 189 21.04 -13.19 -3.58
CA VAL A 189 20.87 -14.62 -3.82
C VAL A 189 19.50 -14.99 -3.26
N ASN A 190 18.49 -15.09 -4.13
CA ASN A 190 17.14 -15.47 -3.73
C ASN A 190 17.12 -16.89 -3.16
N ASP A 191 16.48 -17.06 -2.01
CA ASP A 191 16.24 -18.34 -1.36
C ASP A 191 14.83 -18.82 -1.72
N GLY A 192 14.71 -19.78 -2.65
CA GLY A 192 13.45 -20.39 -3.07
C GLY A 192 13.30 -20.53 -4.59
N PRO A 193 13.04 -19.44 -5.35
CA PRO A 193 12.85 -18.07 -4.87
C PRO A 193 11.47 -17.83 -4.26
N VAL A 194 11.41 -16.99 -3.22
CA VAL A 194 10.17 -16.49 -2.61
C VAL A 194 10.11 -14.96 -2.76
N THR A 195 9.02 -14.45 -3.34
CA THR A 195 8.81 -13.00 -3.54
C THR A 195 7.36 -12.65 -3.23
N MET A 196 7.16 -11.63 -2.39
CA MET A 196 5.87 -11.17 -1.93
C MET A 196 5.69 -9.69 -2.27
N GLN A 197 4.50 -9.32 -2.73
CA GLN A 197 4.09 -7.93 -2.88
C GLN A 197 3.19 -7.57 -1.70
N VAL A 198 3.48 -6.44 -1.06
CA VAL A 198 2.72 -5.94 0.09
C VAL A 198 2.36 -4.49 -0.17
N ASP A 199 1.07 -4.21 -0.15
CA ASP A 199 0.54 -2.86 -0.25
C ASP A 199 -0.08 -2.47 1.10
N SER A 200 0.10 -1.21 1.54
CA SER A 200 -0.62 -0.70 2.71
C SER A 200 -2.12 -0.58 2.41
N PRO A 201 -3.02 -0.64 3.41
CA PRO A 201 -4.45 -0.51 3.17
C PRO A 201 -4.81 0.89 2.65
N SER A 202 -5.58 0.96 1.58
CA SER A 202 -6.23 2.21 1.19
C SER A 202 -7.27 2.62 2.24
N LEU A 203 -7.35 3.93 2.54
CA LEU A 203 -8.25 4.54 3.53
C LEU A 203 -9.77 4.43 3.19
N GLN A 204 -10.20 3.52 2.31
CA GLN A 204 -11.62 3.33 2.00
C GLN A 204 -12.18 2.09 2.70
N GLY A 205 -12.82 2.32 3.85
CA GLY A 205 -13.82 1.41 4.41
C GLY A 205 -13.42 0.69 5.71
N SER A 206 -13.23 1.42 6.80
CA SER A 206 -13.54 0.90 8.14
C SER A 206 -15.07 0.78 8.29
N GLY A 207 -15.66 -0.15 7.53
CA GLY A 207 -17.00 -0.66 7.73
C GLY A 207 -16.88 -1.99 8.46
N GLN A 208 -17.42 -2.05 9.66
CA GLN A 208 -17.41 -3.19 10.57
C GLN A 208 -17.70 -4.52 9.87
N SER A 209 -16.86 -5.52 10.13
CA SER A 209 -17.23 -6.93 10.05
C SER A 209 -16.89 -7.60 11.38
N SER A 210 -17.66 -7.28 12.41
CA SER A 210 -17.82 -8.12 13.58
C SER A 210 -18.84 -9.21 13.25
N ASN A 211 -18.39 -10.31 12.64
CA ASN A 211 -19.10 -11.58 12.75
C ASN A 211 -18.58 -12.28 13.99
N GLY A 212 -19.15 -11.89 15.14
CA GLY A 212 -19.14 -12.68 16.36
C GLY A 212 -20.45 -13.44 16.41
N ASP A 213 -20.36 -14.73 16.09
CA ASP A 213 -21.39 -15.76 16.24
C ASP A 213 -22.00 -15.71 17.65
N ALA A 214 -23.24 -15.22 17.76
CA ALA A 214 -24.03 -15.32 18.97
C ALA A 214 -24.63 -16.73 19.02
N GLY A 215 -23.87 -17.66 19.60
CA GLY A 215 -24.36 -18.99 19.93
C GLY A 215 -25.55 -18.91 20.88
N LEU A 216 -26.70 -19.40 20.42
CA LEU A 216 -27.89 -19.71 21.20
C LEU A 216 -27.51 -20.55 22.43
N VAL A 217 -27.70 -19.99 23.63
CA VAL A 217 -27.89 -20.79 24.84
C VAL A 217 -29.36 -21.18 24.87
N LYS A 218 -29.64 -22.47 24.71
CA LYS A 218 -30.96 -23.04 24.99
C LYS A 218 -31.11 -23.24 26.49
N ASP A 219 -32.21 -22.76 27.03
CA ASP A 219 -32.65 -23.01 28.39
C ASP A 219 -32.77 -24.53 28.64
N GLY A 220 -32.06 -24.99 29.67
CA GLY A 220 -32.08 -26.36 30.17
C GLY A 220 -32.52 -26.34 31.63
N GLU A 221 -33.73 -26.83 31.84
CA GLU A 221 -34.48 -26.92 33.09
C GLU A 221 -33.73 -27.67 34.19
N ALA A 222 -33.86 -27.16 35.42
CA ALA A 222 -33.24 -27.71 36.61
C ALA A 222 -33.89 -29.05 37.01
N ALA A 223 -33.08 -30.10 37.10
CA ALA A 223 -33.43 -31.35 37.77
C ALA A 223 -32.61 -31.49 39.05
N VAL A 224 -33.32 -31.46 40.18
CA VAL A 224 -32.82 -31.79 41.52
C VAL A 224 -32.71 -33.32 41.65
N PRO A 225 -31.65 -33.88 42.22
CA PRO A 225 -31.72 -35.19 42.83
C PRO A 225 -31.78 -35.07 44.36
N SER A 226 -32.89 -35.59 44.87
CA SER A 226 -33.14 -36.01 46.25
C SER A 226 -32.22 -37.18 46.65
N GLU A 227 -31.78 -37.15 47.93
CA GLU A 227 -31.41 -38.29 48.80
C GLU A 227 -30.24 -39.19 48.32
N THR A 228 -29.26 -39.57 49.13
CA THR A 228 -29.42 -40.37 50.35
C THR A 228 -28.05 -40.53 51.04
N ARG A 229 -28.07 -40.47 52.38
CA ARG A 229 -27.10 -40.99 53.36
C ARG A 229 -25.85 -40.16 53.70
#